data_AF-M6D1J0-F1
#
_entry.id   AF-M6D1J0-F1
#
_cell.length_a   1.000
_cell.length_b   1.000
_cell.length_c   1.000
_cell.angle_alpha   90.00
_cell.angle_beta   90.00
_cell.angle_gamma   90.00
#
_symmetry.space_group_name_H-M   'P 1'
#
loop_
_entity.id
_entity.type
_entity.pdbx_description
1 polymer ?
#
loop_
_entity_poly.entity_id
_entity_poly.type
_entity_poly.pdbx_seq_one_letter_code
_entity_poly.pdbx_strand_id
1 'polypeptide(L)'
;MIIGFVLFIIILLLLYIVRVNIKKFRLIVDHSFLLILGFIYYWYLPFIPYEMEDINNVILSLDVVELYEHVSLEAKICYLVTSSLLIVSFILGEIIFKKKTHQWNFLKKEFNFSKVSMDLFFYGLVIFGTISLKYMLPVLFRGYSAVSEWPLQRGWFISVNVALIVLFCINASFEMEHMEKSGWKQKLSKFFLNKYLIVSLLFGFLMYSTGNRGYLTLSIISILLVLQRIFKSFKLTAVMLCIIILAIANAVWGHIRAQNPITFYKIVQSLFMEPGYVGMTLVSHLTENELQLFQFPTPLLSNLVGIIPSIIFPDKFKYIHAANEVGNSIRSFQGTTHNYVELIVNFGLIGAMMFMFFLSLSLNFLKRNKSFSGVYIAICSFLPFFFFRDLPNTLIKYILEFTIILSVLLYYSNLMVQKVMKRILPNRE
;
A
#
# COMPACT_ATOMS: atom_id res chain seq x y z
N MET A 1 -14.78 -17.80 22.90
CA MET A 1 -15.37 -16.44 22.93
C MET A 1 -14.74 -15.52 21.88
N ILE A 2 -13.40 -15.44 21.80
CA ILE A 2 -12.66 -14.57 20.87
C ILE A 2 -12.98 -14.85 19.41
N ILE A 3 -12.89 -16.11 18.96
CA ILE A 3 -13.22 -16.51 17.58
C ILE A 3 -14.62 -16.03 17.18
N GLY A 4 -15.62 -16.20 18.06
CA GLY A 4 -16.99 -15.77 17.81
C GLY A 4 -17.11 -14.27 17.56
N PHE A 5 -16.38 -13.45 18.35
CA PHE A 5 -16.36 -12.00 18.18
C PHE A 5 -15.61 -11.57 16.92
N VAL A 6 -14.48 -12.21 16.62
CA VAL A 6 -13.70 -12.01 15.38
C VAL A 6 -14.57 -12.30 14.15
N LEU A 7 -15.26 -13.44 14.12
CA LEU A 7 -16.17 -13.81 13.03
C LEU A 7 -17.33 -12.80 12.90
N PHE A 8 -17.89 -12.35 14.03
CA PHE A 8 -18.92 -11.31 14.03
C PHE A 8 -18.44 -10.01 13.38
N ILE A 9 -17.24 -9.52 13.74
CA ILE A 9 -16.66 -8.32 13.13
C ILE A 9 -16.42 -8.53 11.63
N ILE A 10 -15.85 -9.66 11.22
CA ILE A 10 -15.61 -9.97 9.81
C ILE A 10 -16.92 -9.94 9.02
N ILE A 11 -17.99 -10.55 9.55
CA ILE A 11 -19.32 -10.52 8.92
C ILE A 11 -19.84 -9.09 8.78
N LEU A 12 -19.72 -8.25 9.82
CA LEU A 12 -20.13 -6.84 9.75
C LEU A 12 -19.35 -6.06 8.67
N LEU A 13 -18.04 -6.28 8.57
CA LEU A 13 -17.20 -5.63 7.56
C LEU A 13 -17.54 -6.10 6.14
N LEU A 14 -17.82 -7.39 5.95
CA LEU A 14 -18.30 -7.93 4.68
C LEU A 14 -19.67 -7.36 4.30
N LEU A 15 -20.60 -7.24 5.25
CA LEU A 15 -21.90 -6.60 5.03
C LEU A 15 -21.74 -5.12 4.65
N TYR A 16 -20.77 -4.42 5.26
CA TYR A 16 -20.42 -3.05 4.88
C TYR A 16 -19.94 -2.97 3.42
N ILE A 17 -19.02 -3.87 3.01
CA ILE A 17 -18.57 -3.97 1.59
C ILE A 17 -19.75 -4.21 0.66
N VAL A 18 -20.63 -5.16 0.98
CA VAL A 18 -21.81 -5.48 0.16
C VAL A 18 -22.70 -4.24 0.01
N ARG A 19 -22.96 -3.52 1.10
CA ARG A 19 -23.83 -2.35 1.10
C ARG A 19 -23.24 -1.16 0.34
N VAL A 20 -21.94 -0.90 0.50
CA VAL A 20 -21.31 0.34 0.01
C VAL A 20 -20.69 0.16 -1.38
N ASN A 21 -20.07 -0.99 -1.64
CA ASN A 21 -19.22 -1.22 -2.80
C ASN A 21 -19.87 -2.13 -3.86
N ILE A 22 -20.92 -2.89 -3.54
CA ILE A 22 -21.60 -3.78 -4.49
C ILE A 22 -22.97 -3.20 -4.89
N LYS A 23 -23.18 -3.03 -6.20
CA LYS A 23 -24.46 -2.61 -6.78
C LYS A 23 -24.81 -3.51 -7.96
N LYS A 24 -25.95 -4.22 -7.90
CA LYS A 24 -26.43 -5.13 -8.96
C LYS A 24 -25.34 -6.12 -9.44
N PHE A 25 -24.68 -6.81 -8.51
CA PHE A 25 -23.54 -7.73 -8.75
C PHE A 25 -22.30 -7.10 -9.42
N ARG A 26 -22.22 -5.77 -9.43
CA ARG A 26 -21.04 -5.04 -9.86
C ARG A 26 -20.32 -4.43 -8.67
N LEU A 27 -19.02 -4.63 -8.60
CA LEU A 27 -18.14 -4.18 -7.54
C LEU A 27 -17.46 -2.85 -7.93
N ILE A 28 -17.41 -1.93 -6.97
CA ILE A 28 -16.63 -0.71 -7.02
C ILE A 28 -15.41 -0.87 -6.12
N VAL A 29 -14.23 -0.96 -6.74
CA VAL A 29 -12.96 -1.02 -6.02
C VAL A 29 -12.47 0.40 -5.77
N ASP A 30 -12.53 0.83 -4.51
CA ASP A 30 -12.04 2.12 -4.03
C ASP A 30 -11.31 1.97 -2.70
N HIS A 31 -10.76 3.06 -2.14
CA HIS A 31 -10.04 3.00 -0.87
C HIS A 31 -10.85 2.39 0.28
N SER A 32 -12.16 2.62 0.33
CA SER A 32 -13.04 2.01 1.35
C SER A 32 -13.07 0.49 1.19
N PHE A 33 -13.25 -0.03 -0.03
CA PHE A 33 -13.17 -1.47 -0.27
C PHE A 33 -11.79 -2.05 0.10
N LEU A 34 -10.71 -1.39 -0.31
CA LEU A 34 -9.35 -1.85 -0.09
C LEU A 34 -8.93 -1.85 1.39
N LEU A 35 -9.28 -0.81 2.14
CA LEU A 35 -8.99 -0.72 3.57
C LEU A 35 -9.83 -1.70 4.38
N ILE A 36 -11.12 -1.86 4.08
CA ILE A 36 -11.98 -2.82 4.79
C ILE A 36 -11.50 -4.26 4.55
N LEU A 37 -11.11 -4.60 3.31
CA LEU A 37 -10.47 -5.89 3.05
C LEU A 37 -9.16 -6.07 3.82
N GLY A 38 -8.34 -5.03 3.92
CA GLY A 38 -7.11 -5.08 4.70
C GLY A 38 -7.35 -5.25 6.20
N PHE A 39 -8.36 -4.60 6.80
CA PHE A 39 -8.75 -4.86 8.19
C PHE A 39 -9.17 -6.32 8.37
N ILE A 40 -10.00 -6.86 7.47
CA ILE A 40 -10.38 -8.28 7.54
C ILE A 40 -9.12 -9.15 7.48
N TYR A 41 -8.25 -8.94 6.50
CA TYR A 41 -7.13 -9.82 6.20
C TYR A 41 -5.97 -9.74 7.20
N TYR A 42 -5.59 -8.53 7.66
CA TYR A 42 -4.45 -8.35 8.56
C TYR A 42 -4.84 -8.27 10.03
N TRP A 43 -5.96 -7.63 10.37
CA TRP A 43 -6.30 -7.38 11.78
C TRP A 43 -7.05 -8.53 12.44
N TYR A 44 -7.91 -9.22 11.68
CA TYR A 44 -8.86 -10.18 12.26
C TYR A 44 -8.65 -11.61 11.78
N LEU A 45 -8.36 -11.83 10.49
CA LEU A 45 -8.17 -13.17 9.95
C LEU A 45 -7.08 -13.97 10.68
N PRO A 46 -5.93 -13.39 11.12
CA PRO A 46 -4.89 -14.12 11.85
C PRO A 46 -5.33 -14.71 13.19
N PHE A 47 -6.33 -14.11 13.84
CA PHE A 47 -6.83 -14.63 15.13
C PHE A 47 -7.53 -15.99 14.99
N ILE A 48 -8.02 -16.33 13.80
CA ILE A 48 -8.63 -17.64 13.55
C ILE A 48 -7.58 -18.76 13.70
N PRO A 49 -6.47 -18.78 12.92
CA PRO A 49 -5.43 -19.77 13.13
C PRO A 49 -4.77 -19.64 14.52
N TYR A 50 -4.54 -18.42 15.06
CA TYR A 50 -3.97 -18.27 16.40
C TYR A 50 -4.78 -18.96 17.52
N GLU A 51 -6.12 -18.99 17.41
CA GLU A 51 -6.98 -19.60 18.43
C GLU A 51 -7.38 -21.05 18.11
N MET A 52 -7.21 -21.50 16.86
CA MET A 52 -7.54 -22.86 16.44
C MET A 52 -6.34 -23.81 16.44
N GLU A 53 -5.12 -23.28 16.42
CA GLU A 53 -3.92 -24.09 16.39
C GLU A 53 -3.63 -24.73 17.75
N ASP A 54 -3.26 -26.00 17.68
CA ASP A 54 -2.60 -26.76 18.73
C ASP A 54 -1.16 -26.97 18.25
N ILE A 55 -0.19 -27.04 19.16
CA ILE A 55 1.25 -27.20 18.88
C ILE A 55 1.51 -28.38 17.91
N ASN A 56 0.59 -29.34 17.84
CA ASN A 56 0.66 -30.51 16.97
C ASN A 56 0.16 -30.30 15.52
N ASN A 57 -0.59 -29.22 15.21
CA ASN A 57 -1.16 -28.95 13.88
C ASN A 57 -1.01 -27.46 13.51
N VAL A 58 0.24 -27.04 13.30
CA VAL A 58 0.58 -25.64 13.08
C VAL A 58 0.33 -25.24 11.61
N ILE A 59 -0.67 -24.40 11.38
CA ILE A 59 -0.88 -23.73 10.09
C ILE A 59 0.08 -22.54 9.99
N LEU A 60 0.42 -21.90 11.11
CA LEU A 60 1.38 -20.82 11.23
C LEU A 60 2.81 -21.32 11.49
N SER A 61 3.73 -20.41 11.82
CA SER A 61 5.04 -20.77 12.37
C SER A 61 4.94 -20.91 13.89
N LEU A 62 5.63 -21.92 14.46
CA LEU A 62 5.66 -22.18 15.91
C LEU A 62 5.95 -20.93 16.74
N ASP A 63 6.96 -20.13 16.35
CA ASP A 63 7.36 -18.90 17.05
C ASP A 63 6.20 -17.91 17.26
N VAL A 64 5.25 -17.85 16.31
CA VAL A 64 4.11 -16.94 16.38
C VAL A 64 3.02 -17.49 17.29
N VAL A 65 2.83 -18.81 17.30
CA VAL A 65 1.87 -19.49 18.17
C VAL A 65 2.33 -19.40 19.62
N GLU A 66 3.60 -19.69 19.90
CA GLU A 66 4.18 -19.58 21.24
C GLU A 66 4.07 -18.16 21.80
N LEU A 67 4.36 -17.13 20.98
CA LEU A 67 4.16 -15.74 21.39
C LEU A 67 2.69 -15.43 21.71
N TYR A 68 1.75 -16.03 20.98
CA TYR A 68 0.31 -15.79 21.13
C TYR A 68 -0.25 -16.42 22.41
N GLU A 69 0.27 -17.57 22.84
CA GLU A 69 -0.11 -18.23 24.10
C GLU A 69 0.15 -17.34 25.31
N HIS A 70 1.17 -16.47 25.24
CA HIS A 70 1.49 -15.52 26.30
C HIS A 70 0.58 -14.28 26.34
N VAL A 71 -0.27 -14.07 25.33
CA VAL A 71 -1.17 -12.91 25.32
C VAL A 71 -2.34 -13.15 26.26
N SER A 72 -2.51 -12.27 27.25
CA SER A 72 -3.61 -12.35 28.21
C SER A 72 -4.98 -12.17 27.53
N LEU A 73 -6.02 -12.80 28.09
CA LEU A 73 -7.39 -12.64 27.60
C LEU A 73 -7.83 -11.17 27.60
N GLU A 74 -7.40 -10.40 28.60
CA GLU A 74 -7.68 -8.97 28.71
C GLU A 74 -7.06 -8.18 27.54
N ALA A 75 -5.79 -8.44 27.20
CA ALA A 75 -5.12 -7.80 26.07
C ALA A 75 -5.81 -8.14 24.74
N LYS A 76 -6.24 -9.39 24.55
CA LYS A 76 -7.01 -9.81 23.37
C LYS A 76 -8.34 -9.06 23.27
N ILE A 77 -9.10 -8.95 24.36
CA ILE A 77 -10.37 -8.20 24.39
C ILE A 77 -10.14 -6.71 24.13
N CYS A 78 -9.12 -6.13 24.78
CA CYS A 78 -8.75 -4.73 24.61
C CYS A 78 -8.42 -4.42 23.15
N TYR A 79 -7.63 -5.27 22.49
CA TYR A 79 -7.35 -5.17 21.05
C TYR A 79 -8.62 -5.18 20.20
N LEU A 80 -9.55 -6.12 20.43
CA LEU A 80 -10.78 -6.24 19.65
C LEU A 80 -11.68 -4.99 19.77
N VAL A 81 -11.76 -4.41 20.98
CA VAL A 81 -12.51 -3.17 21.22
C VAL A 81 -11.84 -1.98 20.53
N THR A 82 -10.54 -1.79 20.74
CA THR A 82 -9.78 -0.64 20.22
C THR A 82 -9.64 -0.66 18.70
N SER A 83 -9.35 -1.82 18.10
CA SER A 83 -9.35 -1.99 16.65
C SER A 83 -10.72 -1.70 16.03
N SER A 84 -11.81 -2.12 16.69
CA SER A 84 -13.18 -1.76 16.27
C SER A 84 -13.41 -0.23 16.32
N LEU A 85 -12.93 0.46 17.36
CA LEU A 85 -13.02 1.92 17.47
C LEU A 85 -12.28 2.65 16.34
N LEU A 86 -11.11 2.16 15.93
CA LEU A 86 -10.35 2.71 14.80
C LEU A 86 -11.13 2.57 13.48
N ILE A 87 -11.76 1.41 13.26
CA ILE A 87 -12.57 1.17 12.06
C ILE A 87 -13.84 2.05 12.08
N VAL A 88 -14.51 2.17 13.22
CA VAL A 88 -15.65 3.08 13.38
C VAL A 88 -15.23 4.51 13.07
N SER A 89 -14.06 4.95 13.54
CA SER A 89 -13.53 6.29 13.26
C SER A 89 -13.30 6.51 11.75
N PHE A 90 -12.74 5.52 11.06
CA PHE A 90 -12.62 5.55 9.60
C PHE A 90 -13.99 5.66 8.89
N ILE A 91 -14.96 4.83 9.30
CA ILE A 91 -16.31 4.81 8.71
C ILE A 91 -17.06 6.14 9.00
N LEU A 92 -16.85 6.75 10.17
CA LEU A 92 -17.42 8.07 10.47
C LEU A 92 -16.90 9.14 9.50
N GLY A 93 -15.61 9.10 9.16
CA GLY A 93 -15.02 9.94 8.11
C GLY A 93 -15.72 9.76 6.77
N GLU A 94 -15.96 8.49 6.38
CA GLU A 94 -16.67 8.15 5.12
C GLU A 94 -18.07 8.77 5.07
N ILE A 95 -18.82 8.63 6.18
CA ILE A 95 -20.21 9.09 6.27
C ILE A 95 -20.27 10.62 6.22
N ILE A 96 -19.42 11.31 6.98
CA ILE A 96 -19.42 12.78 7.03
C ILE A 96 -19.07 13.36 5.67
N PHE A 97 -18.07 12.80 4.99
CA PHE A 97 -17.70 13.30 3.67
C PHE A 97 -18.79 13.04 2.62
N LYS A 98 -19.46 11.89 2.66
CA LYS A 98 -20.60 11.58 1.77
C LYS A 98 -21.75 12.58 1.92
N LYS A 99 -22.05 13.06 3.13
CA LYS A 99 -23.12 14.05 3.38
C LYS A 99 -22.79 15.44 2.84
N LYS A 100 -21.52 15.86 2.88
CA LYS A 100 -21.11 17.16 2.33
C LYS A 100 -21.00 17.04 0.80
N THR A 101 -21.97 17.57 0.07
CA THR A 101 -21.96 17.63 -1.41
C THR A 101 -20.96 18.64 -1.99
N HIS A 102 -20.38 19.49 -1.15
CA HIS A 102 -19.49 20.56 -1.61
C HIS A 102 -18.20 19.98 -2.19
N GLN A 103 -17.95 20.25 -3.47
CA GLN A 103 -16.62 20.11 -4.06
C GLN A 103 -15.78 21.27 -3.55
N TRP A 104 -14.81 20.96 -2.70
CA TRP A 104 -13.87 21.95 -2.21
C TRP A 104 -12.90 22.26 -3.37
N ASN A 105 -13.21 23.27 -4.17
CA ASN A 105 -12.33 23.78 -5.22
C ASN A 105 -11.18 24.59 -4.59
N PHE A 106 -10.34 23.94 -3.79
CA PHE A 106 -9.13 24.57 -3.22
C PHE A 106 -8.16 25.01 -4.30
N LEU A 107 -8.20 24.39 -5.48
CA LEU A 107 -7.38 24.76 -6.62
C LEU A 107 -8.16 25.62 -7.60
N LYS A 108 -7.72 26.88 -7.78
CA LYS A 108 -8.22 27.81 -8.80
C LYS A 108 -7.85 27.41 -10.24
N LYS A 109 -6.91 26.46 -10.42
CA LYS A 109 -6.46 25.95 -11.72
C LYS A 109 -6.37 24.43 -11.69
N GLU A 110 -6.78 23.78 -12.77
CA GLU A 110 -6.61 22.33 -12.91
C GLU A 110 -5.13 21.95 -12.85
N PHE A 111 -4.82 20.94 -12.04
CA PHE A 111 -3.47 20.36 -11.99
C PHE A 111 -3.25 19.60 -13.29
N ASN A 112 -2.60 20.27 -14.26
CA ASN A 112 -2.30 19.70 -15.56
C ASN A 112 -0.81 19.36 -15.64
N PHE A 113 -0.52 18.09 -15.96
CA PHE A 113 0.84 17.59 -16.13
C PHE A 113 1.15 17.54 -17.63
N SER A 114 2.17 18.28 -18.07
CA SER A 114 2.58 18.17 -19.48
C SER A 114 3.24 16.83 -19.74
N LYS A 115 2.96 16.30 -20.93
CA LYS A 115 3.61 15.08 -21.44
C LYS A 115 5.14 15.21 -21.44
N VAL A 116 5.67 16.40 -21.72
CA VAL A 116 7.12 16.66 -21.72
C VAL A 116 7.72 16.49 -20.32
N SER A 117 7.08 17.07 -19.29
CA SER A 117 7.53 16.90 -17.91
C SER A 117 7.46 15.43 -17.47
N MET A 118 6.36 14.75 -17.76
CA MET A 118 6.20 13.33 -17.43
C MET A 118 7.26 12.46 -18.13
N ASP A 119 7.53 12.72 -19.41
CA ASP A 119 8.53 12.01 -20.20
C ASP A 119 9.96 12.25 -19.66
N LEU A 120 10.28 13.48 -19.26
CA LEU A 120 11.59 13.81 -18.67
C LEU A 120 11.84 13.03 -17.37
N PHE A 121 10.87 13.00 -16.46
CA PHE A 121 10.96 12.20 -15.24
C PHE A 121 11.05 10.71 -15.56
N PHE A 122 10.24 10.22 -16.51
CA PHE A 122 10.27 8.82 -16.94
C PHE A 122 11.65 8.40 -17.45
N TYR A 123 12.25 9.14 -18.40
CA TYR A 123 13.57 8.77 -18.91
C TYR A 123 14.66 8.88 -17.84
N GLY A 124 14.59 9.88 -16.96
CA GLY A 124 15.50 9.97 -15.81
C GLY A 124 15.40 8.76 -14.88
N LEU A 125 14.18 8.33 -14.55
CA LEU A 125 13.93 7.13 -13.75
C LEU A 125 14.37 5.85 -14.44
N VAL A 126 14.19 5.73 -15.76
CA VAL A 126 14.65 4.56 -16.52
C VAL A 126 16.18 4.47 -16.52
N ILE A 127 16.88 5.58 -16.72
CA ILE A 127 18.34 5.63 -16.67
C ILE A 127 18.83 5.25 -15.27
N PHE A 128 18.30 5.89 -14.23
CA PHE A 128 18.69 5.59 -12.85
C PHE A 128 18.30 4.16 -12.45
N GLY A 129 17.15 3.69 -12.91
CA GLY A 129 16.67 2.32 -12.79
C GLY A 129 17.63 1.31 -13.40
N THR A 130 18.13 1.58 -14.60
CA THR A 130 19.11 0.73 -15.30
C THR A 130 20.45 0.70 -14.56
N ILE A 131 20.89 1.85 -14.03
CA ILE A 131 22.10 1.92 -13.20
C ILE A 131 21.92 1.09 -11.92
N SER A 132 20.79 1.25 -11.23
CA SER A 132 20.49 0.49 -10.01
C SER A 132 20.30 -1.01 -10.27
N LEU A 133 19.80 -1.40 -11.46
CA LEU A 133 19.65 -2.80 -11.87
C LEU A 133 21.00 -3.53 -11.89
N LYS A 134 22.09 -2.87 -12.29
CA LYS A 134 23.44 -3.44 -12.29
C LYS A 134 23.80 -4.04 -10.91
N TYR A 135 23.40 -3.39 -9.83
CA TYR A 135 23.64 -3.86 -8.46
C TYR A 135 22.69 -5.00 -8.07
N MET A 136 21.49 -5.06 -8.63
CA MET A 136 20.50 -6.11 -8.35
C MET A 136 20.76 -7.41 -9.12
N LEU A 137 21.48 -7.36 -10.26
CA LEU A 137 21.78 -8.53 -11.11
C LEU A 137 22.20 -9.80 -10.36
N PRO A 138 23.08 -9.75 -9.33
CA PRO A 138 23.50 -10.94 -8.62
C PRO A 138 22.37 -11.66 -7.88
N VAL A 139 21.29 -10.97 -7.53
CA VAL A 139 20.21 -11.48 -6.68
C VAL A 139 18.95 -11.83 -7.48
N LEU A 140 18.83 -11.34 -8.71
CA LEU A 140 17.68 -11.64 -9.58
C LEU A 140 17.56 -13.14 -9.82
N PHE A 141 16.32 -13.65 -9.77
CA PHE A 141 15.97 -15.06 -9.99
C PHE A 141 16.66 -16.09 -9.07
N ARG A 142 17.49 -15.67 -8.09
CA ARG A 142 18.13 -16.58 -7.10
C ARG A 142 17.31 -16.70 -5.84
N GLY A 143 16.93 -17.91 -5.39
CA GLY A 143 16.02 -18.21 -4.26
C GLY A 143 16.19 -17.41 -2.97
N TYR A 144 15.36 -17.63 -1.93
CA TYR A 144 15.51 -16.89 -0.66
C TYR A 144 16.87 -17.13 0.03
N SER A 145 17.67 -18.08 -0.43
CA SER A 145 19.06 -18.28 -0.03
C SER A 145 19.99 -17.09 -0.32
N ALA A 146 19.67 -16.23 -1.29
CA ALA A 146 20.47 -15.04 -1.62
C ALA A 146 20.07 -13.79 -0.82
N VAL A 147 19.19 -13.89 0.19
CA VAL A 147 18.69 -12.73 0.96
C VAL A 147 19.81 -12.04 1.75
N SER A 148 20.82 -12.79 2.21
CA SER A 148 22.03 -12.24 2.84
C SER A 148 22.92 -11.46 1.87
N GLU A 149 22.78 -11.69 0.56
CA GLU A 149 23.56 -11.04 -0.50
C GLU A 149 22.87 -9.78 -1.04
N TRP A 150 21.80 -9.30 -0.39
CA TRP A 150 21.05 -8.14 -0.89
C TRP A 150 21.91 -6.86 -0.87
N PRO A 151 22.08 -6.18 -2.02
CA PRO A 151 22.89 -4.97 -2.08
C PRO A 151 22.21 -3.83 -1.32
N LEU A 152 23.01 -2.95 -0.73
CA LEU A 152 22.52 -1.72 -0.08
C LEU A 152 21.68 -0.87 -1.05
N GLN A 153 22.08 -0.84 -2.33
CA GLN A 153 21.46 -0.10 -3.42
C GLN A 153 20.08 -0.65 -3.83
N ARG A 154 19.60 -1.76 -3.25
CA ARG A 154 18.25 -2.29 -3.49
C ARG A 154 17.16 -1.25 -3.32
N GLY A 155 17.33 -0.35 -2.35
CA GLY A 155 16.39 0.73 -2.06
C GLY A 155 16.23 1.67 -3.26
N TRP A 156 17.27 1.85 -4.06
CA TRP A 156 17.23 2.71 -5.25
C TRP A 156 16.34 2.09 -6.34
N PHE A 157 16.52 0.81 -6.62
CA PHE A 157 15.73 0.11 -7.64
C PHE A 157 14.25 -0.01 -7.21
N ILE A 158 14.00 -0.26 -5.93
CA ILE A 158 12.65 -0.22 -5.34
C ILE A 158 12.00 1.16 -5.53
N SER A 159 12.73 2.22 -5.19
CA SER A 159 12.24 3.61 -5.27
C SER A 159 11.89 3.98 -6.72
N VAL A 160 12.72 3.57 -7.68
CA VAL A 160 12.45 3.76 -9.11
C VAL A 160 11.17 3.05 -9.52
N ASN A 161 11.00 1.78 -9.15
CA ASN A 161 9.81 1.03 -9.53
C ASN A 161 8.54 1.68 -8.96
N VAL A 162 8.55 2.08 -7.68
CA VAL A 162 7.41 2.78 -7.07
C VAL A 162 7.12 4.10 -7.78
N ALA A 163 8.15 4.92 -8.07
CA ALA A 163 7.98 6.17 -8.80
C ALA A 163 7.43 5.96 -10.23
N LEU A 164 7.85 4.90 -10.93
CA LEU A 164 7.31 4.53 -12.24
C LEU A 164 5.83 4.13 -12.17
N ILE A 165 5.41 3.40 -11.12
CA ILE A 165 4.00 3.06 -10.88
C ILE A 165 3.18 4.33 -10.64
N VAL A 166 3.70 5.28 -9.85
CA VAL A 166 3.03 6.57 -9.63
C VAL A 166 2.91 7.35 -10.94
N LEU A 167 3.98 7.45 -11.73
CA LEU A 167 3.94 8.12 -13.04
C LEU A 167 2.92 7.46 -13.98
N PHE A 168 2.85 6.13 -14.00
CA PHE A 168 1.83 5.40 -14.74
C PHE A 168 0.42 5.81 -14.28
N CYS A 169 0.15 5.81 -12.97
CA CYS A 169 -1.17 6.19 -12.42
C CYS A 169 -1.57 7.61 -12.82
N ILE A 170 -0.64 8.56 -12.75
CA ILE A 170 -0.84 9.96 -13.13
C ILE A 170 -1.09 10.07 -14.64
N ASN A 171 -0.20 9.51 -15.47
CA ASN A 171 -0.31 9.60 -16.92
C ASN A 171 -1.58 8.92 -17.44
N ALA A 172 -1.87 7.70 -16.99
CA ALA A 172 -3.04 6.96 -17.42
C ALA A 172 -4.34 7.67 -17.00
N SER A 173 -4.36 8.27 -15.81
CA SER A 173 -5.51 9.06 -15.35
C SER A 173 -5.76 10.28 -16.24
N PHE A 174 -4.71 10.99 -16.61
CA PHE A 174 -4.79 12.18 -17.46
C PHE A 174 -5.22 11.83 -18.89
N GLU A 175 -4.63 10.79 -19.49
CA GLU A 175 -5.01 10.34 -20.84
C GLU A 175 -6.47 9.88 -20.91
N MET A 176 -6.98 9.22 -19.86
CA MET A 176 -8.36 8.75 -19.84
C MET A 176 -9.38 9.89 -19.72
N GLU A 177 -9.02 11.00 -19.09
CA GLU A 177 -9.85 12.23 -19.09
C GLU A 177 -9.93 12.85 -20.48
N HIS A 178 -8.80 12.97 -21.19
CA HIS A 178 -8.75 13.53 -22.55
C HIS A 178 -9.46 12.64 -23.58
N MET A 179 -9.62 11.35 -23.27
CA MET A 179 -10.24 10.37 -24.14
C MET A 179 -11.71 10.09 -23.81
N GLU A 180 -12.43 10.99 -23.13
CA GLU A 180 -13.80 10.73 -22.68
C GLU A 180 -14.71 10.21 -23.81
N LYS A 181 -14.58 10.76 -25.03
CA LYS A 181 -15.37 10.41 -26.23
C LYS A 181 -14.92 9.15 -26.98
N SER A 182 -13.76 8.55 -26.68
CA SER A 182 -13.28 7.38 -27.42
C SER A 182 -13.93 6.06 -26.95
N GLY A 183 -14.04 5.11 -27.88
CA GLY A 183 -14.58 3.77 -27.58
C GLY A 183 -13.68 2.97 -26.63
N TRP A 184 -14.28 2.03 -25.89
CA TRP A 184 -13.58 1.24 -24.87
C TRP A 184 -12.36 0.46 -25.42
N LYS A 185 -12.44 -0.05 -26.66
CA LYS A 185 -11.32 -0.78 -27.30
C LYS A 185 -10.10 0.11 -27.50
N GLN A 186 -10.30 1.36 -27.91
CA GLN A 186 -9.22 2.32 -28.12
C GLN A 186 -8.59 2.75 -26.78
N LYS A 187 -9.42 2.94 -25.75
CA LYS A 187 -8.96 3.21 -24.37
C LYS A 187 -8.07 2.08 -23.86
N LEU A 188 -8.50 0.82 -24.01
CA LEU A 188 -7.71 -0.34 -23.60
C LEU A 188 -6.40 -0.48 -24.39
N SER A 189 -6.42 -0.30 -25.70
CA SER A 189 -5.21 -0.40 -26.53
C SER A 189 -4.16 0.62 -26.09
N LYS A 190 -4.54 1.89 -25.92
CA LYS A 190 -3.61 2.93 -25.42
C LYS A 190 -3.18 2.67 -23.98
N PHE A 191 -4.06 2.14 -23.15
CA PHE A 191 -3.74 1.77 -21.78
C PHE A 191 -2.65 0.68 -21.71
N PHE A 192 -2.80 -0.41 -22.46
CA PHE A 192 -1.83 -1.51 -22.44
C PHE A 192 -0.54 -1.21 -23.20
N LEU A 193 -0.59 -0.32 -24.22
CA LEU A 193 0.59 0.17 -24.93
C LEU A 193 1.25 1.38 -24.25
N ASN A 194 0.85 1.68 -23.01
CA ASN A 194 1.40 2.78 -22.27
C ASN A 194 2.83 2.46 -21.81
N LYS A 195 3.83 3.24 -22.28
CA LYS A 195 5.25 3.01 -21.93
C LYS A 195 5.53 3.03 -20.43
N TYR A 196 4.81 3.87 -19.66
CA TYR A 196 4.95 3.96 -18.22
C TYR A 196 4.51 2.64 -17.55
N LEU A 197 3.40 2.07 -18.03
CA LEU A 197 2.91 0.76 -17.57
C LEU A 197 3.92 -0.35 -17.86
N ILE A 198 4.35 -0.47 -19.12
CA ILE A 198 5.22 -1.56 -19.58
C ILE A 198 6.52 -1.59 -18.76
N VAL A 199 7.15 -0.43 -18.57
CA VAL A 199 8.40 -0.38 -17.81
C VAL A 199 8.17 -0.61 -16.32
N SER A 200 7.10 -0.08 -15.73
CA SER A 200 6.77 -0.37 -14.31
C SER A 200 6.49 -1.86 -14.07
N LEU A 201 5.86 -2.56 -15.02
CA LEU A 201 5.64 -4.00 -14.95
C LEU A 201 6.93 -4.78 -15.09
N LEU A 202 7.81 -4.36 -16.01
CA LEU A 202 9.13 -4.98 -16.18
C LEU A 202 9.95 -4.88 -14.89
N PHE A 203 10.05 -3.68 -14.30
CA PHE A 203 10.77 -3.46 -13.04
C PHE A 203 10.10 -4.19 -11.87
N GLY A 204 8.77 -4.21 -11.81
CA GLY A 204 8.01 -5.00 -10.86
C GLY A 204 8.27 -6.50 -10.97
N PHE A 205 8.36 -7.04 -12.20
CA PHE A 205 8.69 -8.44 -12.45
C PHE A 205 10.13 -8.77 -12.04
N LEU A 206 11.08 -7.88 -12.33
CA LEU A 206 12.46 -8.04 -11.85
C LEU A 206 12.51 -8.06 -10.31
N MET A 207 11.77 -7.19 -9.63
CA MET A 207 11.63 -7.27 -8.16
C MET A 207 10.95 -8.56 -7.71
N TYR A 208 9.92 -9.02 -8.40
CA TYR A 208 9.24 -10.27 -8.11
C TYR A 208 10.21 -11.47 -8.13
N SER A 209 11.18 -11.44 -9.06
CA SER A 209 12.21 -12.47 -9.16
C SER A 209 13.10 -12.57 -7.92
N THR A 210 13.26 -11.49 -7.15
CA THR A 210 14.06 -11.46 -5.90
C THR A 210 13.29 -11.99 -4.68
N GLY A 211 12.00 -12.29 -4.83
CA GLY A 211 11.11 -12.64 -3.72
C GLY A 211 10.36 -11.43 -3.13
N ASN A 212 10.61 -10.21 -3.61
CA ASN A 212 9.89 -9.03 -3.16
C ASN A 212 8.53 -8.88 -3.88
N ARG A 213 7.59 -9.76 -3.53
CA ARG A 213 6.30 -9.95 -4.21
C ARG A 213 5.37 -8.72 -4.17
N GLY A 214 5.55 -7.86 -3.17
CA GLY A 214 4.69 -6.69 -2.94
C GLY A 214 4.69 -5.69 -4.09
N TYR A 215 5.84 -5.49 -4.77
CA TYR A 215 5.95 -4.47 -5.80
C TYR A 215 5.28 -4.84 -7.13
N LEU A 216 5.28 -6.12 -7.51
CA LEU A 216 4.49 -6.57 -8.66
C LEU A 216 3.00 -6.53 -8.34
N THR A 217 2.64 -6.93 -7.12
CA THR A 217 1.27 -6.85 -6.60
C THR A 217 0.75 -5.40 -6.67
N LEU A 218 1.58 -4.43 -6.29
CA LEU A 218 1.29 -3.00 -6.40
C LEU A 218 1.00 -2.58 -7.85
N SER A 219 1.83 -2.98 -8.82
CA SER A 219 1.60 -2.68 -10.24
C SER A 219 0.25 -3.25 -10.70
N ILE A 220 -0.09 -4.48 -10.30
CA ILE A 220 -1.35 -5.14 -10.67
C ILE A 220 -2.57 -4.42 -10.05
N ILE A 221 -2.48 -4.03 -8.77
CA ILE A 221 -3.54 -3.25 -8.10
C ILE A 221 -3.72 -1.89 -8.80
N SER A 222 -2.63 -1.22 -9.16
CA SER A 222 -2.69 0.06 -9.86
C SER A 222 -3.39 -0.07 -11.22
N ILE A 223 -3.11 -1.13 -11.98
CA ILE A 223 -3.79 -1.46 -13.24
C ILE A 223 -5.29 -1.64 -12.99
N LEU A 224 -5.66 -2.43 -11.98
CA LEU A 224 -7.05 -2.70 -11.65
C LEU A 224 -7.80 -1.41 -11.30
N LEU A 225 -7.18 -0.51 -10.53
CA LEU A 225 -7.76 0.78 -10.14
C LEU A 225 -7.92 1.76 -11.33
N VAL A 226 -6.97 1.78 -12.27
CA VAL A 226 -7.14 2.57 -13.50
C VAL A 226 -8.24 1.97 -14.39
N LEU A 227 -8.27 0.65 -14.55
CA LEU A 227 -9.33 -0.04 -15.30
C LEU A 227 -10.71 0.16 -14.66
N GLN A 228 -10.80 0.19 -13.33
CA GLN A 228 -12.03 0.49 -12.59
C GLN A 228 -12.60 1.84 -13.01
N ARG A 229 -11.73 2.82 -13.29
CA ARG A 229 -12.14 4.13 -13.77
C ARG A 229 -12.71 4.09 -15.19
N ILE A 230 -12.13 3.27 -16.08
CA ILE A 230 -12.60 3.10 -17.45
C ILE A 230 -13.97 2.41 -17.48
N PHE A 231 -14.11 1.31 -16.72
CA PHE A 231 -15.32 0.48 -16.73
C PHE A 231 -16.38 0.92 -15.71
N LYS A 232 -16.04 1.86 -14.81
CA LYS A 232 -16.82 2.34 -13.65
C LYS A 232 -17.09 1.29 -12.57
N SER A 233 -17.25 0.02 -12.95
CA SER A 233 -17.59 -1.10 -12.08
C SER A 233 -17.20 -2.42 -12.74
N PHE A 234 -16.71 -3.39 -11.96
CA PHE A 234 -16.42 -4.73 -12.47
C PHE A 234 -17.50 -5.73 -12.09
N LYS A 235 -17.62 -6.82 -12.84
CA LYS A 235 -18.39 -7.98 -12.37
C LYS A 235 -17.68 -8.56 -11.15
N LEU A 236 -18.43 -8.83 -10.07
CA LEU A 236 -17.86 -9.36 -8.83
C LEU A 236 -17.03 -10.63 -9.06
N THR A 237 -17.54 -11.54 -9.89
CA THR A 237 -16.87 -12.80 -10.25
C THR A 237 -15.49 -12.58 -10.88
N ALA A 238 -15.35 -11.57 -11.73
CA ALA A 238 -14.07 -11.27 -12.39
C ALA A 238 -13.02 -10.74 -11.39
N VAL A 239 -13.43 -9.89 -10.45
CA VAL A 239 -12.52 -9.36 -9.42
C VAL A 239 -12.11 -10.47 -8.46
N MET A 240 -13.05 -11.29 -8.01
CA MET A 240 -12.75 -12.44 -7.14
C MET A 240 -11.78 -13.42 -7.82
N LEU A 241 -12.01 -13.73 -9.09
CA LEU A 241 -11.11 -14.58 -9.88
C LEU A 241 -9.70 -13.97 -9.97
N CYS A 242 -9.60 -12.65 -10.21
CA CYS A 242 -8.32 -11.96 -10.26
C CYS A 242 -7.57 -12.01 -8.92
N ILE A 243 -8.25 -11.78 -7.80
CA ILE A 243 -7.67 -11.88 -6.45
C ILE A 243 -7.19 -13.31 -6.18
N ILE A 244 -8.00 -14.32 -6.49
CA ILE A 244 -7.64 -15.73 -6.28
C ILE A 244 -6.43 -16.12 -7.12
N ILE A 245 -6.40 -15.76 -8.40
CA ILE A 245 -5.26 -16.04 -9.29
C ILE A 245 -3.98 -15.37 -8.75
N LEU A 246 -4.08 -14.10 -8.34
CA LEU A 246 -2.93 -13.37 -7.81
C LEU A 246 -2.42 -14.00 -6.50
N ALA A 247 -3.32 -14.40 -5.61
CA ALA A 247 -2.99 -15.03 -4.35
C ALA A 247 -2.31 -16.40 -4.57
N ILE A 248 -2.85 -17.23 -5.46
CA ILE A 248 -2.25 -18.52 -5.83
C ILE A 248 -0.88 -18.31 -6.48
N ALA A 249 -0.75 -17.37 -7.42
CA ALA A 249 0.53 -17.08 -8.08
C ALA A 249 1.61 -16.64 -7.08
N ASN A 250 1.24 -15.75 -6.15
CA ASN A 250 2.14 -15.27 -5.08
C ASN A 250 2.55 -16.40 -4.12
N ALA A 251 1.62 -17.31 -3.78
CA ALA A 251 1.89 -18.46 -2.92
C ALA A 251 2.80 -19.49 -3.60
N VAL A 252 2.47 -19.87 -4.84
CA VAL A 252 3.27 -20.80 -5.67
C VAL A 252 4.69 -20.27 -5.83
N TRP A 253 4.84 -19.00 -6.21
CA TRP A 253 6.15 -18.39 -6.36
C TRP A 253 6.92 -18.33 -5.05
N GLY A 254 6.25 -18.00 -3.94
CA GLY A 254 6.85 -18.03 -2.60
C GLY A 254 7.45 -19.40 -2.26
N HIS A 255 6.75 -20.48 -2.55
CA HIS A 255 7.24 -21.85 -2.29
C HIS A 255 8.37 -22.28 -3.23
N ILE A 256 8.28 -21.97 -4.52
CA ILE A 256 9.40 -22.21 -5.48
C ILE A 256 10.68 -21.56 -4.97
N ARG A 257 10.56 -20.32 -4.51
CA ARG A 257 11.67 -19.50 -4.01
C ARG A 257 12.26 -20.02 -2.70
N ALA A 258 11.41 -20.55 -1.83
CA ALA A 258 11.80 -21.19 -0.58
C ALA A 258 12.31 -22.62 -0.78
N GLN A 259 12.38 -23.11 -2.03
CA GLN A 259 12.73 -24.51 -2.35
C GLN A 259 11.81 -25.52 -1.65
N ASN A 260 10.56 -25.10 -1.39
CA ASN A 260 9.53 -25.92 -0.80
C ASN A 260 8.73 -26.65 -1.88
N PRO A 261 8.28 -27.89 -1.63
CA PRO A 261 7.33 -28.55 -2.52
C PRO A 261 6.03 -27.74 -2.63
N ILE A 262 5.48 -27.66 -3.83
CA ILE A 262 4.24 -26.94 -4.10
C ILE A 262 3.07 -27.92 -3.93
N THR A 263 2.39 -27.85 -2.79
CA THR A 263 1.20 -28.66 -2.50
C THR A 263 -0.01 -27.75 -2.26
N PHE A 264 -1.22 -28.28 -2.46
CA PHE A 264 -2.45 -27.54 -2.18
C PHE A 264 -2.48 -27.01 -0.74
N TYR A 265 -2.13 -27.86 0.23
CA TYR A 265 -2.01 -27.48 1.64
C TYR A 265 -1.08 -26.27 1.83
N LYS A 266 0.13 -26.32 1.25
CA LYS A 266 1.11 -25.22 1.37
C LYS A 266 0.67 -23.92 0.71
N ILE A 267 -0.09 -24.00 -0.39
CA ILE A 267 -0.69 -22.82 -1.03
C ILE A 267 -1.72 -22.18 -0.09
N VAL A 268 -2.63 -22.98 0.46
CA VAL A 268 -3.64 -22.51 1.42
C VAL A 268 -2.97 -21.95 2.67
N GLN A 269 -1.99 -22.67 3.22
CA GLN A 269 -1.18 -22.25 4.36
C GLN A 269 -0.54 -20.87 4.11
N SER A 270 0.08 -20.65 2.94
CA SER A 270 0.72 -19.38 2.60
C SER A 270 -0.22 -18.17 2.65
N LEU A 271 -1.54 -18.37 2.48
CA LEU A 271 -2.52 -17.28 2.59
C LEU A 271 -2.72 -16.81 4.03
N PHE A 272 -2.55 -17.71 5.00
CA PHE A 272 -2.63 -17.40 6.43
C PHE A 272 -1.27 -17.02 7.02
N MET A 273 -0.17 -17.56 6.48
CA MET A 273 1.19 -17.22 6.92
C MET A 273 1.50 -15.72 6.78
N GLU A 274 1.13 -15.09 5.65
CA GLU A 274 1.46 -13.68 5.43
C GLU A 274 0.86 -12.76 6.52
N PRO A 275 -0.45 -12.75 6.79
CA PRO A 275 -0.99 -11.89 7.83
C PRO A 275 -0.64 -12.40 9.23
N GLY A 276 -0.40 -13.70 9.41
CA GLY A 276 0.11 -14.27 10.66
C GLY A 276 1.53 -13.78 11.02
N TYR A 277 2.42 -13.69 10.05
CA TYR A 277 3.78 -13.14 10.25
C TYR A 277 3.77 -11.64 10.50
N VAL A 278 2.94 -10.88 9.78
CA VAL A 278 2.77 -9.44 10.06
C VAL A 278 2.21 -9.25 11.47
N GLY A 279 1.27 -10.11 11.88
CA GLY A 279 0.68 -10.14 13.21
C GLY A 279 1.66 -10.44 14.34
N MET A 280 2.86 -10.96 14.08
CA MET A 280 3.89 -11.19 15.11
C MET A 280 4.20 -9.92 15.92
N THR A 281 4.26 -8.76 15.24
CA THR A 281 4.44 -7.46 15.92
C THR A 281 3.26 -7.08 16.80
N LEU A 282 2.04 -7.41 16.38
CA LEU A 282 0.84 -7.20 17.18
C LEU A 282 0.88 -8.06 18.44
N VAL A 283 1.17 -9.35 18.29
CA VAL A 283 1.25 -10.29 19.41
C VAL A 283 2.31 -9.85 20.42
N SER A 284 3.52 -9.54 19.95
CA SER A 284 4.61 -9.01 20.80
C SER A 284 4.19 -7.72 21.51
N HIS A 285 3.51 -6.81 20.80
CA HIS A 285 3.05 -5.56 21.41
C HIS A 285 2.03 -5.79 22.53
N LEU A 286 1.05 -6.69 22.30
CA LEU A 286 0.01 -7.01 23.29
C LEU A 286 0.56 -7.73 24.54
N THR A 287 1.68 -8.44 24.42
CA THR A 287 2.32 -9.13 25.55
C THR A 287 3.19 -8.18 26.37
N GLU A 288 3.95 -7.32 25.71
CA GLU A 288 5.06 -6.60 26.35
C GLU A 288 4.76 -5.11 26.65
N ASN A 289 3.69 -4.54 26.10
CA ASN A 289 3.41 -3.10 26.21
C ASN A 289 2.00 -2.79 26.72
N GLU A 290 1.88 -1.65 27.41
CA GLU A 290 0.60 -1.10 27.83
C GLU A 290 -0.02 -0.21 26.75
N LEU A 291 -1.34 -0.19 26.68
CA LEU A 291 -2.07 0.67 25.75
C LEU A 291 -1.99 2.13 26.18
N GLN A 292 -1.35 2.96 25.36
CA GLN A 292 -1.30 4.41 25.55
C GLN A 292 -2.47 5.11 24.84
N LEU A 293 -3.14 6.03 25.53
CA LEU A 293 -4.22 6.83 24.95
C LEU A 293 -3.69 7.93 24.01
N PHE A 294 -2.54 8.52 24.35
CA PHE A 294 -1.86 9.55 23.59
C PHE A 294 -0.38 9.24 23.50
N GLN A 295 0.19 9.39 22.30
CA GLN A 295 1.62 9.28 22.07
C GLN A 295 2.05 10.31 21.04
N PHE A 296 3.25 10.86 21.20
CA PHE A 296 3.83 11.76 20.21
C PHE A 296 4.49 10.92 19.10
N PRO A 297 4.30 11.26 17.81
CA PRO A 297 4.76 10.43 16.68
C PRO A 297 6.26 10.56 16.41
N THR A 298 7.10 10.38 17.44
CA THR A 298 8.56 10.47 17.31
C THR A 298 9.11 9.51 16.25
N PRO A 299 8.75 8.21 16.24
CA PRO A 299 9.25 7.29 15.20
C PRO A 299 8.83 7.73 13.78
N LEU A 300 7.56 8.08 13.57
CA LEU A 300 7.07 8.51 12.26
C LEU A 300 7.69 9.84 11.80
N LEU A 301 7.81 10.84 12.69
CA LEU A 301 8.41 12.14 12.35
C LEU A 301 9.91 12.00 12.05
N SER A 302 10.61 11.15 12.80
CA SER A 302 12.03 10.89 12.55
C SER A 302 12.27 10.29 11.14
N ASN A 303 11.33 9.49 10.63
CA ASN A 303 11.40 8.93 9.28
C ASN A 303 11.33 9.98 8.16
N LEU A 304 10.85 11.22 8.43
CA LEU A 304 10.91 12.31 7.46
C LEU A 304 12.34 12.66 7.07
N VAL A 305 13.30 12.51 7.99
CA VAL A 305 14.74 12.68 7.72
C VAL A 305 15.20 11.72 6.61
N GLY A 306 14.54 10.56 6.49
CA GLY A 306 14.78 9.59 5.44
C GLY A 306 14.56 10.12 4.02
N ILE A 307 13.75 11.15 3.82
CA ILE A 307 13.51 11.80 2.51
C ILE A 307 14.77 12.50 1.99
N ILE A 308 15.60 13.04 2.89
CA ILE A 308 16.81 13.78 2.50
C ILE A 308 17.79 12.82 1.80
N PRO A 309 18.25 13.10 0.57
CA PRO A 309 19.21 12.24 -0.12
C PRO A 309 20.47 12.01 0.71
N SER A 310 20.96 10.76 0.76
CA SER A 310 22.15 10.41 1.57
C SER A 310 23.42 11.12 1.10
N ILE A 311 23.46 11.64 -0.13
CA ILE A 311 24.57 12.46 -0.64
C ILE A 311 24.62 13.81 0.11
N ILE A 312 23.46 14.34 0.49
CA ILE A 312 23.34 15.61 1.24
C ILE A 312 23.50 15.34 2.74
N PHE A 313 22.92 14.23 3.23
CA PHE A 313 23.01 13.85 4.64
C PHE A 313 23.40 12.37 4.82
N PRO A 314 24.71 12.06 4.85
CA PRO A 314 25.21 10.67 4.90
C PRO A 314 24.78 9.90 6.16
N ASP A 315 24.79 10.57 7.32
CA ASP A 315 24.51 9.98 8.64
C ASP A 315 23.02 9.98 9.02
N LYS A 316 22.12 10.28 8.08
CA LYS A 316 20.69 10.50 8.34
C LYS A 316 19.98 9.35 9.08
N PHE A 317 20.44 8.11 8.88
CA PHE A 317 19.83 6.93 9.49
C PHE A 317 20.02 6.88 11.01
N LYS A 318 21.02 7.59 11.57
CA LYS A 318 21.22 7.72 13.03
C LYS A 318 20.14 8.55 13.72
N TYR A 319 19.40 9.33 12.95
CA TYR A 319 18.35 10.22 13.44
C TYR A 319 16.94 9.64 13.22
N ILE A 320 16.85 8.42 12.67
CA ILE A 320 15.60 7.70 12.52
C ILE A 320 15.44 6.82 13.75
N HIS A 321 14.42 7.13 14.55
CA HIS A 321 14.14 6.42 15.79
C HIS A 321 13.22 5.23 15.55
N ALA A 322 13.67 4.05 15.96
CA ALA A 322 12.82 2.85 15.97
C ALA A 322 11.84 2.88 17.15
N ALA A 323 10.73 2.14 17.04
CA ALA A 323 9.75 2.03 18.13
C ALA A 323 10.37 1.55 19.45
N ASN A 324 11.32 0.61 19.38
CA ASN A 324 12.08 0.08 20.51
C ASN A 324 12.91 1.16 21.22
N GLU A 325 13.40 2.17 20.51
CA GLU A 325 14.19 3.27 21.08
C GLU A 325 13.32 4.26 21.86
N VAL A 326 12.01 4.27 21.60
CA VAL A 326 11.04 5.12 22.30
C VAL A 326 10.30 4.34 23.41
N GLY A 327 10.83 3.17 23.79
CA GLY A 327 10.36 2.38 24.92
C GLY A 327 9.25 1.38 24.61
N ASN A 328 8.90 1.15 23.33
CA ASN A 328 7.94 0.11 22.95
C ASN A 328 8.68 -1.13 22.46
N SER A 329 8.61 -2.26 23.15
CA SER A 329 9.26 -3.48 22.68
C SER A 329 8.42 -4.19 21.60
N ILE A 330 9.01 -4.33 20.41
CA ILE A 330 8.35 -4.93 19.25
C ILE A 330 9.26 -5.95 18.59
N ARG A 331 8.73 -7.16 18.38
CA ARG A 331 9.36 -8.21 17.55
C ARG A 331 8.72 -8.26 16.17
N SER A 332 9.51 -8.02 15.13
CA SER A 332 9.06 -8.05 13.74
C SER A 332 9.57 -9.26 12.97
N PHE A 333 8.70 -9.90 12.19
CA PHE A 333 9.13 -10.89 11.20
C PHE A 333 9.59 -10.19 9.92
N GLN A 334 10.85 -10.44 9.51
CA GLN A 334 11.46 -9.87 8.29
C GLN A 334 11.31 -8.33 8.16
N GLY A 335 11.31 -7.61 9.30
CA GLY A 335 11.17 -6.16 9.33
C GLY A 335 9.78 -5.64 8.94
N THR A 336 8.75 -6.50 8.93
CA THR A 336 7.36 -6.10 8.71
C THR A 336 6.68 -5.72 10.03
N THR A 337 5.83 -4.71 10.01
CA THR A 337 5.11 -4.23 11.19
C THR A 337 3.61 -4.13 10.95
N HIS A 338 2.84 -4.51 11.97
CA HIS A 338 1.39 -4.50 11.90
C HIS A 338 0.88 -3.07 12.09
N ASN A 339 0.09 -2.59 11.13
CA ASN A 339 -0.38 -1.21 11.10
C ASN A 339 -1.09 -0.74 12.38
N TYR A 340 -1.86 -1.61 13.05
CA TYR A 340 -2.47 -1.24 14.33
C TYR A 340 -1.40 -0.81 15.35
N VAL A 341 -0.31 -1.58 15.47
CA VAL A 341 0.77 -1.29 16.42
C VAL A 341 1.42 0.03 16.05
N GLU A 342 1.72 0.24 14.77
CA GLU A 342 2.32 1.49 14.30
C GLU A 342 1.42 2.71 14.56
N LEU A 343 0.10 2.57 14.46
CA LEU A 343 -0.83 3.65 14.81
C LEU A 343 -0.79 3.95 16.32
N ILE A 344 -0.82 2.93 17.17
CA ILE A 344 -0.79 3.11 18.62
C ILE A 344 0.57 3.69 19.07
N VAL A 345 1.69 3.13 18.60
CA VAL A 345 3.05 3.57 18.94
C VAL A 345 3.34 5.01 18.50
N ASN A 346 2.74 5.47 17.41
CA ASN A 346 2.97 6.83 16.93
C ASN A 346 1.95 7.84 17.47
N PHE A 347 0.71 7.44 17.76
CA PHE A 347 -0.36 8.41 18.04
C PHE A 347 -1.13 8.15 19.34
N GLY A 348 -0.95 6.98 19.97
CA GLY A 348 -1.86 6.46 20.98
C GLY A 348 -3.25 6.16 20.40
N LEU A 349 -4.16 5.61 21.21
CA LEU A 349 -5.51 5.26 20.75
C LEU A 349 -6.27 6.46 20.18
N ILE A 350 -6.29 7.60 20.88
CA ILE A 350 -7.09 8.76 20.48
C ILE A 350 -6.50 9.41 19.23
N GLY A 351 -5.18 9.56 19.17
CA GLY A 351 -4.52 10.07 17.98
C GLY A 351 -4.68 9.14 16.77
N ALA A 352 -4.66 7.82 16.97
CA ALA A 352 -4.94 6.83 15.94
C ALA A 352 -6.38 6.93 15.42
N MET A 353 -7.37 7.13 16.30
CA MET A 353 -8.76 7.38 15.89
C MET A 353 -8.88 8.63 15.03
N MET A 354 -8.23 9.73 15.45
CA MET A 354 -8.18 10.97 14.66
C MET A 354 -7.52 10.75 13.30
N PHE A 355 -6.39 10.04 13.27
CA PHE A 355 -5.69 9.70 12.04
C PHE A 355 -6.59 8.92 11.07
N MET A 356 -7.26 7.86 11.54
CA MET A 356 -8.16 7.05 10.71
C MET A 356 -9.35 7.84 10.17
N PHE A 357 -9.90 8.74 10.98
CA PHE A 357 -10.95 9.65 10.57
C PHE A 357 -10.48 10.60 9.45
N PHE A 358 -9.34 11.27 9.63
CA PHE A 358 -8.78 12.18 8.62
C PHE A 358 -8.26 11.47 7.37
N LEU A 359 -7.80 10.23 7.50
CA LEU A 359 -7.41 9.39 6.37
C LEU A 359 -8.58 9.20 5.40
N SER A 360 -9.76 8.83 5.93
CA SER A 360 -10.98 8.71 5.09
C SER A 360 -11.37 10.04 4.45
N LEU A 361 -11.36 11.14 5.21
CA LEU A 361 -11.69 12.47 4.67
C LEU A 361 -10.74 12.85 3.52
N SER A 362 -9.44 12.63 3.70
CA SER A 362 -8.41 12.96 2.73
C SER A 362 -8.52 12.12 1.46
N LEU A 363 -8.74 10.81 1.59
CA LEU A 363 -8.90 9.91 0.45
C LEU A 363 -10.15 10.22 -0.36
N ASN A 364 -11.27 10.54 0.31
CA ASN A 364 -12.46 10.98 -0.40
C ASN A 364 -12.31 12.35 -1.06
N PHE A 365 -11.57 13.27 -0.44
CA PHE A 365 -11.22 14.55 -1.07
C PHE A 365 -10.47 14.33 -2.38
N LEU A 366 -9.43 13.48 -2.37
CA LEU A 366 -8.67 13.15 -3.57
C LEU A 366 -9.55 12.43 -4.62
N LYS A 367 -10.42 11.51 -4.19
CA LYS A 367 -11.34 10.77 -5.07
C LYS A 367 -12.29 11.68 -5.86
N ARG A 368 -12.76 12.78 -5.26
CA ARG A 368 -13.72 13.71 -5.89
C ARG A 368 -13.07 14.66 -6.89
N ASN A 369 -11.81 15.00 -6.69
CA ASN A 369 -11.10 15.97 -7.50
C ASN A 369 -10.48 15.29 -8.72
N LYS A 370 -11.03 15.58 -9.92
CA LYS A 370 -10.55 15.00 -11.19
C LYS A 370 -9.04 15.19 -11.39
N SER A 371 -8.51 16.39 -11.14
CA SER A 371 -7.08 16.67 -11.28
C SER A 371 -6.17 15.85 -10.35
N PHE A 372 -6.69 15.32 -9.24
CA PHE A 372 -5.94 14.47 -8.32
C PHE A 372 -6.24 12.98 -8.47
N SER A 373 -6.99 12.60 -9.51
CA SER A 373 -7.40 11.22 -9.71
C SER A 373 -6.23 10.24 -9.87
N GLY A 374 -5.15 10.64 -10.54
CA GLY A 374 -3.93 9.83 -10.64
C GLY A 374 -3.20 9.67 -9.32
N VAL A 375 -3.13 10.74 -8.53
CA VAL A 375 -2.57 10.76 -7.16
C VAL A 375 -3.40 9.84 -6.25
N TYR A 376 -4.72 9.94 -6.33
CA TYR A 376 -5.65 9.08 -5.59
C TYR A 376 -5.46 7.60 -5.94
N ILE A 377 -5.36 7.26 -7.23
CA ILE A 377 -5.17 5.88 -7.69
C ILE A 377 -3.83 5.33 -7.20
N ALA A 378 -2.76 6.13 -7.29
CA ALA A 378 -1.44 5.75 -6.78
C ALA A 378 -1.52 5.46 -5.26
N ILE A 379 -2.09 6.37 -4.46
CA ILE A 379 -2.26 6.16 -3.01
C ILE A 379 -3.06 4.90 -2.73
N CYS A 380 -4.19 4.72 -3.41
CA CYS A 380 -5.04 3.54 -3.27
C CYS A 380 -4.29 2.24 -3.59
N SER A 381 -3.32 2.26 -4.51
CA SER A 381 -2.54 1.06 -4.83
C SER A 381 -1.68 0.57 -3.66
N PHE A 382 -1.21 1.46 -2.79
CA PHE A 382 -0.38 1.09 -1.62
C PHE A 382 -1.20 0.53 -0.45
N LEU A 383 -2.48 0.90 -0.36
CA LEU A 383 -3.34 0.58 0.80
C LEU A 383 -3.54 -0.91 1.08
N PRO A 384 -3.73 -1.82 0.11
CA PRO A 384 -4.10 -3.21 0.39
C PRO A 384 -2.97 -4.03 1.01
N PHE A 385 -1.73 -3.58 0.88
CA PHE A 385 -0.55 -4.36 1.23
C PHE A 385 0.40 -3.58 2.12
N PHE A 386 1.01 -2.50 1.60
CA PHE A 386 2.04 -1.77 2.32
C PHE A 386 1.49 -1.00 3.52
N PHE A 387 0.30 -0.40 3.41
CA PHE A 387 -0.31 0.31 4.54
C PHE A 387 -0.46 -0.58 5.78
N PHE A 388 -0.81 -1.85 5.60
CA PHE A 388 -1.01 -2.81 6.70
C PHE A 388 0.28 -3.42 7.25
N ARG A 389 1.35 -3.40 6.45
CA ARG A 389 2.61 -4.12 6.70
C ARG A 389 3.79 -3.22 7.07
N ASP A 390 3.70 -1.94 6.74
CA ASP A 390 4.77 -0.95 6.92
C ASP A 390 4.18 0.45 6.81
N LEU A 391 3.47 0.87 7.88
CA LEU A 391 2.79 2.17 7.90
C LEU A 391 3.78 3.34 7.73
N PRO A 392 4.91 3.42 8.46
CA PRO A 392 5.80 4.57 8.35
C PRO A 392 6.37 4.76 6.95
N ASN A 393 6.88 3.70 6.30
CA ASN A 393 7.37 3.85 4.92
C ASN A 393 6.22 4.11 3.95
N THR A 394 5.04 3.55 4.17
CA THR A 394 3.87 3.85 3.31
C THR A 394 3.51 5.33 3.36
N LEU A 395 3.44 5.93 4.54
CA LEU A 395 3.10 7.35 4.70
C LEU A 395 4.20 8.26 4.17
N ILE A 396 5.45 8.02 4.58
CA ILE A 396 6.56 8.93 4.29
C ILE A 396 7.13 8.71 2.88
N LYS A 397 7.46 7.47 2.53
CA LYS A 397 8.11 7.16 1.24
C LYS A 397 7.09 7.07 0.11
N TYR A 398 6.04 6.27 0.27
CA TYR A 398 5.17 5.99 -0.87
C TYR A 398 4.14 7.10 -1.12
N ILE A 399 3.48 7.59 -0.07
CA ILE A 399 2.46 8.63 -0.19
C ILE A 399 3.10 10.02 -0.25
N LEU A 400 3.91 10.42 0.74
CA LEU A 400 4.48 11.75 0.77
C LEU A 400 5.56 11.96 -0.30
N GLU A 401 6.63 11.18 -0.31
CA GLU A 401 7.76 11.36 -1.24
C GLU A 401 7.41 10.99 -2.69
N PHE A 402 7.07 9.73 -2.96
CA PHE A 402 6.89 9.27 -4.34
C PHE A 402 5.57 9.68 -4.96
N THR A 403 4.57 10.08 -4.19
CA THR A 403 3.27 10.48 -4.74
C THR A 403 3.03 11.98 -4.65
N ILE A 404 3.02 12.57 -3.45
CA ILE A 404 2.71 14.00 -3.29
C ILE A 404 3.86 14.88 -3.79
N ILE A 405 5.08 14.70 -3.27
CA ILE A 405 6.24 15.51 -3.66
C ILE A 405 6.53 15.33 -5.15
N LEU A 406 6.52 14.10 -5.67
CA LEU A 406 6.69 13.85 -7.10
C LEU A 406 5.64 14.58 -7.95
N SER A 407 4.36 14.56 -7.56
CA SER A 407 3.30 15.29 -8.27
C SER A 407 3.55 16.80 -8.26
N VAL A 408 4.00 17.34 -7.12
CA VAL A 408 4.36 18.77 -7.02
C VAL A 408 5.54 19.11 -7.93
N LEU A 409 6.58 18.27 -7.96
CA LEU A 409 7.74 18.45 -8.84
C LEU A 409 7.35 18.39 -10.31
N LEU A 410 6.48 17.45 -10.70
CA LEU A 410 5.96 17.35 -12.07
C LEU A 410 5.21 18.63 -12.46
N TYR A 411 4.38 19.17 -11.58
CA TYR A 411 3.67 20.42 -11.83
C TYR A 411 4.60 21.62 -12.00
N TYR A 412 5.58 21.80 -11.11
CA TYR A 412 6.54 22.90 -11.23
C TYR A 412 7.46 22.76 -12.44
N SER A 413 7.89 21.54 -12.77
CA SER A 413 8.67 21.30 -13.98
C SER A 413 7.87 21.70 -15.23
N ASN A 414 6.55 21.44 -15.25
CA ASN A 414 5.69 21.84 -16.35
C ASN A 414 5.66 23.37 -16.51
N LEU A 415 5.50 24.11 -15.40
CA LEU A 415 5.55 25.57 -15.43
C LEU A 415 6.89 26.10 -15.96
N MET A 416 8.01 25.46 -15.59
CA MET A 416 9.33 25.81 -16.10
C MET A 416 9.46 25.54 -17.60
N VAL A 417 9.04 24.35 -18.06
CA VAL A 417 9.03 23.99 -19.48
C VAL A 417 8.20 24.98 -20.28
N GLN A 418 7.01 25.34 -19.81
CA GLN A 418 6.15 26.34 -20.47
C GLN A 418 6.82 27.72 -20.56
N LYS A 419 7.48 28.17 -19.48
CA LYS A 419 8.22 29.45 -19.49
C LYS A 419 9.38 29.43 -20.48
N VAL A 420 10.14 28.33 -20.53
CA VAL A 420 11.26 28.16 -21.47
C VAL A 420 10.75 28.12 -22.91
N MET A 421 9.70 27.34 -23.20
CA MET A 421 9.10 27.29 -24.53
C MET A 421 8.57 28.64 -25.00
N LYS A 422 7.92 29.42 -24.13
CA LYS A 422 7.47 30.79 -24.45
C LYS A 422 8.61 31.75 -24.78
N ARG A 423 9.78 31.57 -24.16
CA ARG A 423 10.98 32.38 -24.46
C ARG A 423 11.64 31.99 -25.78
N ILE A 424 11.63 30.70 -26.13
CA ILE A 424 12.27 30.17 -27.35
C ILE A 424 11.37 30.35 -28.58
N LEU A 425 10.04 30.26 -28.42
CA LEU A 425 9.05 30.37 -29.49
C LEU A 425 7.96 31.39 -29.10
N PRO A 426 8.24 32.70 -29.17
CA PRO A 426 7.27 33.73 -28.79
C PRO A 426 6.02 33.78 -29.70
N ASN A 427 6.05 33.21 -30.90
CA ASN A 427 5.03 33.42 -31.96
C ASN A 427 4.16 32.19 -32.30
N ARG A 428 3.72 31.39 -31.34
CA ARG A 428 2.64 30.41 -31.58
C ARG A 428 1.51 30.62 -30.58
N GLU A 429 0.61 31.54 -30.92
CA GLU A 429 -0.77 31.55 -30.44
C GLU A 429 -1.64 30.64 -31.31
#